data_AF-A0A7C0W4U1-F1
#
_entry.id   AF-A0A7C0W4U1-F1
#
_cell.length_a   1.000
_cell.length_b   1.000
_cell.length_c   1.000
_cell.angle_alpha   90.00
_cell.angle_beta   90.00
_cell.angle_gamma   90.00
#
_symmetry.space_group_name_H-M   'P 1'
#
loop_
_entity.id
_entity.type
_entity.pdbx_description
1 polymer ?
#
loop_
_entity_poly.entity_id
_entity_poly.type
_entity_poly.pdbx_seq_one_letter_code
_entity_poly.pdbx_strand_id
1 'polypeptide(L)'
;MGAAGLAAPAARHPLVPRHSHQHQCAAKAGTIQMNEEERRRYLAEYEEEKKKKGISFFPDAIFKDAVVMLIVFIVLVALSYFLGSPLEARANPADATYTPRPEWYFLFVFQLLKYFPGNLEVIGVIVIPAIAVGLLFALPLLDRSPRRHFRDRLGITGVTALVLVGVVGLTVQALRQQVPLSGQEQPDKVAALYTANCAACHGPSLAVPPGVDLHAVIAQGSHEGMPAWGADLSVDEIDALVGFITAPNGWAVFRDECSECHQATDLAELDPFRLRDALDPGFAAHEGLDTPDWSVKLDPSAVTALVNFLIAPDGQRLFAANCATCHGTGVTVSDETEVRSIIMKGGRHRTMPSWAGQLPDEDIVTLARYVVDPATTPEG
;
A
#
# COMPACT_ATOMS: atom_id res chain seq x y z
N MET A 1 75.74 -11.39 -5.22
CA MET A 1 76.17 -10.09 -5.80
C MET A 1 74.91 -9.44 -6.34
N GLY A 2 74.31 -8.38 -5.81
CA GLY A 2 74.83 -7.27 -5.01
C GLY A 2 74.61 -5.98 -5.81
N ALA A 3 73.55 -5.23 -5.49
CA ALA A 3 73.33 -3.78 -5.72
C ALA A 3 71.85 -3.48 -5.35
N ALA A 4 71.49 -2.85 -4.23
CA ALA A 4 71.70 -1.44 -3.84
C ALA A 4 71.26 -0.49 -4.98
N GLY A 5 70.28 0.41 -4.85
CA GLY A 5 69.69 1.11 -3.71
C GLY A 5 69.64 2.59 -4.09
N LEU A 6 68.51 3.29 -3.89
CA LEU A 6 68.40 4.75 -3.66
C LEU A 6 66.91 5.14 -3.59
N ALA A 7 66.37 5.15 -2.37
CA ALA A 7 65.13 5.82 -2.00
C ALA A 7 65.46 7.23 -1.49
N ALA A 8 64.70 8.22 -1.94
CA ALA A 8 64.81 9.63 -1.54
C ALA A 8 64.37 9.85 -0.07
N PRO A 9 64.88 10.88 0.63
CA PRO A 9 64.69 11.05 2.06
C PRO A 9 63.31 11.64 2.42
N ALA A 10 62.64 11.02 3.39
CA ALA A 10 61.44 11.54 4.03
C ALA A 10 61.78 12.76 4.91
N ALA A 11 61.06 13.86 4.71
CA ALA A 11 61.15 15.06 5.53
C ALA A 11 60.73 14.75 6.99
N ARG A 12 61.60 15.06 7.94
CA ARG A 12 61.36 14.92 9.38
C ARG A 12 60.43 16.03 9.86
N HIS A 13 59.24 15.69 10.34
CA HIS A 13 58.44 16.57 11.18
C HIS A 13 59.14 16.75 12.55
N PRO A 14 59.20 17.97 13.12
CA PRO A 14 59.74 18.18 14.45
C PRO A 14 58.81 17.58 15.52
N LEU A 15 59.40 16.75 16.38
CA LEU A 15 58.78 16.16 17.57
C LEU A 15 58.41 17.26 18.57
N VAL A 16 57.12 17.38 18.89
CA VAL A 16 56.65 18.14 20.05
C VAL A 16 56.92 17.30 21.32
N PRO A 17 57.56 17.84 22.37
CA PRO A 17 57.85 17.05 23.57
C PRO A 17 56.57 16.77 24.36
N ARG A 18 56.31 15.48 24.60
CA ARG A 18 55.29 14.99 25.55
C ARG A 18 55.80 15.28 26.97
N HIS A 19 55.29 16.33 27.60
CA HIS A 19 55.42 16.46 29.05
C HIS A 19 54.41 15.54 29.74
N SER A 20 54.95 14.52 30.40
CA SER A 20 54.27 13.66 31.36
C SER A 20 53.94 14.44 32.62
N HIS A 21 52.67 14.72 32.88
CA HIS A 21 52.21 15.02 34.23
C HIS A 21 50.84 14.35 34.45
N GLN A 22 50.91 13.07 34.77
CA GLN A 22 49.88 12.37 35.53
C GLN A 22 50.16 12.67 37.00
N HIS A 23 49.58 13.72 37.57
CA HIS A 23 49.28 13.85 39.01
C HIS A 23 48.32 15.03 39.23
N GLN A 24 47.31 14.78 40.07
CA GLN A 24 46.42 15.75 40.74
C GLN A 24 45.15 16.19 39.99
N CYS A 25 44.16 15.29 39.99
CA CYS A 25 42.77 15.67 40.23
C CYS A 25 42.64 16.21 41.66
N ALA A 26 42.80 17.52 41.85
CA ALA A 26 42.43 18.21 43.07
C ALA A 26 41.65 19.46 42.70
N ALA A 27 40.44 19.54 43.25
CA ALA A 27 39.47 20.61 43.12
C ALA A 27 40.07 22.02 42.94
N LYS A 28 39.82 22.61 41.77
CA LYS A 28 39.68 24.06 41.63
C LYS A 28 38.44 24.34 40.80
N ALA A 29 37.33 24.52 41.50
CA ALA A 29 36.24 25.37 41.03
C ALA A 29 36.78 26.82 41.03
N GLY A 30 37.65 27.11 40.07
CA GLY A 30 38.16 28.44 39.79
C GLY A 30 37.65 28.82 38.43
N THR A 31 36.85 29.87 38.37
CA THR A 31 36.48 30.58 37.15
C THR A 31 37.66 30.60 36.19
N ILE A 32 37.53 30.03 34.99
CA ILE A 32 38.54 30.19 33.94
C ILE A 32 38.50 31.68 33.53
N GLN A 33 39.18 32.53 34.30
CA GLN A 33 39.41 33.93 33.93
C GLN A 33 40.55 33.93 32.93
N MET A 34 40.19 33.85 31.66
CA MET A 34 41.11 34.07 30.56
C MET A 34 41.66 35.50 30.67
N ASN A 35 42.98 35.67 30.59
CA ASN A 35 43.62 36.98 30.70
C ASN A 35 43.13 37.91 29.58
N GLU A 36 42.99 39.21 29.86
CA GLU A 36 42.51 40.24 28.93
C GLU A 36 43.30 40.23 27.61
N GLU A 37 44.61 39.94 27.67
CA GLU A 37 45.49 39.84 26.50
C GLU A 37 45.29 38.55 25.68
N GLU A 38 45.01 37.43 26.35
CA GLU A 38 44.69 36.15 25.69
C GLU A 38 43.34 36.23 25.00
N ARG A 39 42.36 36.86 25.65
CA ARG A 39 41.05 37.15 25.05
C ARG A 39 41.18 37.98 23.78
N ARG A 40 42.00 39.03 23.81
CA ARG A 40 42.23 39.90 22.64
C ARG A 40 42.91 39.14 21.50
N ARG A 41 43.91 38.32 21.80
CA ARG A 41 44.59 37.48 20.80
C ARG A 41 43.65 36.45 20.17
N TYR A 42 42.87 35.74 20.99
CA TYR A 42 41.87 34.78 20.50
C TYR A 42 40.81 35.46 19.62
N LEU A 43 40.28 36.62 20.02
CA LEU A 43 39.29 37.35 19.24
C LEU A 43 39.88 37.86 17.91
N ALA A 44 41.12 38.34 17.91
CA ALA A 44 41.80 38.79 16.70
C ALA A 44 42.04 37.63 15.72
N GLU A 45 42.51 36.49 16.22
CA GLU A 45 42.72 35.27 15.43
C GLU A 45 41.39 34.73 14.88
N TYR A 46 40.34 34.68 15.71
CA TYR A 46 38.99 34.30 15.30
C TYR A 46 38.40 35.23 14.23
N GLU A 47 38.57 36.55 14.37
CA GLU A 47 38.13 37.51 13.36
C GLU A 47 38.90 37.36 12.04
N GLU A 48 40.20 37.10 12.12
CA GLU A 48 41.05 36.89 10.95
C GLU A 48 40.67 35.61 10.20
N GLU A 49 40.42 34.51 10.92
CA GLU A 49 39.92 33.27 10.35
C GLU A 49 38.51 33.43 9.75
N LYS A 50 37.61 34.14 10.45
CA LYS A 50 36.25 34.43 9.97
C LYS A 50 36.29 35.28 8.70
N LYS A 51 37.19 36.26 8.60
CA LYS A 51 37.40 37.07 7.40
C LYS A 51 38.02 36.26 6.25
N LYS A 52 38.87 35.28 6.56
CA LYS A 52 39.52 34.41 5.57
C LYS A 52 38.59 33.33 4.98
N LYS A 53 37.61 32.84 5.75
CA LYS A 53 36.73 31.72 5.32
C LYS A 53 35.24 32.05 5.23
N GLY A 54 34.76 33.09 5.91
CA GLY A 54 33.34 33.42 6.03
C GLY A 54 32.86 34.41 4.97
N ILE A 55 31.72 34.13 4.35
CA ILE A 55 30.98 35.08 3.53
C ILE A 55 30.14 36.02 4.43
N SER A 56 29.85 37.23 3.96
CA SER A 56 28.95 38.12 4.70
C SER A 56 27.52 37.57 4.67
N PHE A 57 26.81 37.65 5.80
CA PHE A 57 25.41 37.22 5.87
C PHE A 57 24.51 38.08 4.95
N PHE A 58 24.70 39.39 5.00
CA PHE A 58 24.11 40.34 4.07
C PHE A 58 25.22 41.10 3.35
N PRO A 59 25.15 41.24 2.01
CA PRO A 59 24.08 40.77 1.12
C PRO A 59 24.28 39.33 0.61
N ASP A 60 25.48 38.74 0.77
CA ASP A 60 25.88 37.57 -0.02
C ASP A 60 25.09 36.29 0.30
N ALA A 61 24.91 35.93 1.58
CA ALA A 61 24.17 34.73 1.94
C ALA A 61 22.68 34.87 1.63
N ILE A 62 22.07 36.00 2.00
CA ILE A 62 20.65 36.28 1.72
C ILE A 62 20.34 36.24 0.22
N PHE A 63 21.22 36.80 -0.61
CA PHE A 63 21.01 36.76 -2.06
C PHE A 63 21.03 35.32 -2.59
N LYS A 64 21.98 34.49 -2.12
CA LYS A 64 22.04 33.07 -2.50
C LYS A 64 20.79 32.32 -2.04
N ASP A 65 20.35 32.54 -0.81
CA ASP A 65 19.14 31.92 -0.27
C ASP A 65 17.90 32.32 -1.07
N ALA A 66 17.76 33.62 -1.41
CA ALA A 66 16.65 34.11 -2.24
C ALA A 66 16.63 33.46 -3.64
N VAL A 67 17.79 33.31 -4.27
CA VAL A 67 17.90 32.62 -5.57
C VAL A 67 17.52 31.15 -5.45
N VAL A 68 18.01 30.43 -4.43
CA VAL A 68 17.65 29.02 -4.22
C VAL A 68 16.16 28.86 -3.93
N MET A 69 15.58 29.71 -3.09
CA MET A 69 14.14 29.69 -2.78
C MET A 69 13.29 29.97 -4.02
N LEU A 70 13.72 30.91 -4.88
CA LEU A 70 13.04 31.16 -6.15
C LEU A 70 13.10 29.94 -7.08
N ILE A 71 14.26 29.27 -7.17
CA ILE A 71 14.40 28.05 -7.98
C ILE A 71 13.48 26.95 -7.47
N VAL A 72 13.47 26.68 -6.15
CA VAL A 72 12.58 25.67 -5.54
C VAL A 72 11.12 26.02 -5.80
N PHE A 73 10.73 27.29 -5.67
CA PHE A 73 9.37 27.73 -5.95
C PHE A 73 8.97 27.50 -7.41
N ILE A 74 9.85 27.84 -8.36
CA ILE A 74 9.61 27.59 -9.80
C ILE A 74 9.46 26.10 -10.07
N VAL A 75 10.30 25.25 -9.47
CA VAL A 75 10.20 23.79 -9.61
C VAL A 75 8.87 23.26 -9.07
N LEU A 76 8.41 23.75 -7.92
CA LEU A 76 7.11 23.36 -7.36
C LEU A 76 5.93 23.78 -8.25
N VAL A 77 5.95 25.01 -8.77
CA VAL A 77 4.93 25.48 -9.72
C VAL A 77 4.94 24.65 -11.01
N ALA A 78 6.13 24.34 -11.53
CA ALA A 78 6.28 23.49 -12.71
C ALA A 78 5.74 22.07 -12.46
N LEU A 79 6.11 21.44 -11.34
CA LEU A 79 5.57 20.14 -10.95
C LEU A 79 4.04 20.18 -10.84
N SER A 80 3.49 21.19 -10.16
CA SER A 80 2.04 21.34 -10.01
C SER A 80 1.32 21.58 -11.33
N TYR A 81 1.91 22.31 -12.28
CA TYR A 81 1.29 22.62 -13.57
C TYR A 81 1.42 21.47 -14.58
N PHE A 82 2.58 20.82 -14.66
CA PHE A 82 2.86 19.80 -15.66
C PHE A 82 2.52 18.37 -15.22
N LEU A 83 2.74 18.03 -13.94
CA LEU A 83 2.43 16.69 -13.41
C LEU A 83 1.07 16.68 -12.69
N GLY A 84 0.61 17.83 -12.19
CA GLY A 84 -0.61 17.91 -11.38
C GLY A 84 -0.43 17.36 -9.97
N SER A 85 -1.42 17.58 -9.11
CA SER A 85 -1.53 16.88 -7.82
C SER A 85 -2.58 15.79 -7.98
N PRO A 86 -2.31 14.52 -7.61
CA PRO A 86 -3.31 13.47 -7.55
C PRO A 86 -4.26 13.77 -6.38
N LEU A 87 -5.21 14.67 -6.61
CA LEU A 87 -6.27 15.01 -5.66
C LEU A 87 -7.33 13.91 -5.75
N GLU A 88 -7.68 13.34 -4.60
CA GLU A 88 -8.72 12.34 -4.52
C GLU A 88 -10.11 12.96 -4.64
N ALA A 89 -11.12 12.11 -4.89
CA ALA A 89 -12.51 12.51 -4.92
C ALA A 89 -12.96 13.07 -3.56
N ARG A 90 -14.07 13.82 -3.55
CA ARG A 90 -14.64 14.29 -2.28
C ARG A 90 -15.01 13.09 -1.41
N ALA A 91 -14.60 13.15 -0.15
CA ALA A 91 -14.90 12.12 0.84
C ALA A 91 -16.42 11.85 0.87
N ASN A 92 -16.78 10.59 0.61
CA ASN A 92 -18.14 10.10 0.69
C ASN A 92 -18.23 9.02 1.78
N PRO A 93 -18.89 9.28 2.92
CA PRO A 93 -18.99 8.31 4.01
C PRO A 93 -19.86 7.08 3.66
N ALA A 94 -20.58 7.10 2.54
CA ALA A 94 -21.34 5.96 2.04
C ALA A 94 -20.54 5.09 1.04
N ASP A 95 -19.30 5.48 0.71
CA ASP A 95 -18.42 4.73 -0.17
C ASP A 95 -17.48 3.82 0.64
N ALA A 96 -17.79 2.52 0.64
CA ALA A 96 -17.00 1.48 1.30
C ALA A 96 -15.93 0.87 0.38
N THR A 97 -15.81 1.34 -0.87
CA THR A 97 -14.85 0.82 -1.86
C THR A 97 -13.56 1.63 -1.94
N TYR A 98 -13.52 2.77 -1.26
CA TYR A 98 -12.32 3.59 -1.13
C TYR A 98 -11.27 2.89 -0.25
N THR A 99 -10.10 2.58 -0.81
CA THR A 99 -8.96 2.05 -0.05
C THR A 99 -8.13 3.22 0.49
N PRO A 100 -8.22 3.57 1.78
CA PRO A 100 -7.46 4.67 2.36
C PRO A 100 -5.96 4.35 2.35
N ARG A 101 -5.19 5.05 1.51
CA ARG A 101 -3.72 4.96 1.52
C ARG A 101 -3.11 6.26 2.03
N PRO A 102 -2.10 6.17 2.92
CA PRO A 102 -1.41 7.36 3.37
C PRO A 102 -0.48 7.89 2.28
N GLU A 103 -0.18 9.17 2.39
CA GLU A 103 0.78 9.88 1.55
C GLU A 103 2.21 9.33 1.65
N TRP A 104 3.01 9.60 0.61
CA TRP A 104 4.30 8.96 0.37
C TRP A 104 5.30 9.03 1.54
N TYR A 105 5.23 10.08 2.35
CA TYR A 105 6.11 10.26 3.51
C TYR A 105 5.69 9.45 4.74
N PHE A 106 4.51 8.83 4.74
CA PHE A 106 4.05 7.90 5.78
C PHE A 106 4.08 6.43 5.35
N LEU A 107 4.40 6.14 4.09
CA LEU A 107 4.41 4.78 3.55
C LEU A 107 5.32 3.81 4.32
N PHE A 108 6.46 4.27 4.83
CA PHE A 108 7.36 3.40 5.60
C PHE A 108 6.74 2.96 6.93
N VAL A 109 5.95 3.83 7.58
CA VAL A 109 5.22 3.49 8.81
C VAL A 109 4.09 2.55 8.46
N PHE A 110 3.31 2.85 7.43
CA PHE A 110 2.25 1.96 6.95
C PHE A 110 2.75 0.54 6.67
N GLN A 111 3.90 0.41 6.00
CA GLN A 111 4.52 -0.88 5.76
C GLN A 111 5.03 -1.54 7.04
N LEU A 112 5.57 -0.75 7.98
CA LEU A 112 6.01 -1.25 9.28
C LEU A 112 4.84 -1.87 10.06
N LEU A 113 3.65 -1.27 10.02
CA LEU A 113 2.47 -1.74 10.75
C LEU A 113 2.01 -3.14 10.34
N LYS A 114 2.23 -3.53 9.08
CA LYS A 114 1.94 -4.89 8.61
C LYS A 114 2.70 -5.97 9.39
N TYR A 115 3.79 -5.62 10.07
CA TYR A 115 4.56 -6.54 10.92
C TYR A 115 4.09 -6.59 12.39
N PHE A 116 3.09 -5.79 12.76
CA PHE A 116 2.57 -5.67 14.13
C PHE A 116 1.03 -5.83 14.16
N PRO A 117 0.49 -7.04 13.91
CA PRO A 117 -0.96 -7.25 13.86
C PRO A 117 -1.64 -7.14 15.23
N GLY A 118 -2.91 -6.72 15.22
CA GLY A 118 -3.78 -6.67 16.39
C GLY A 118 -3.30 -5.70 17.47
N ASN A 119 -3.29 -6.14 18.73
CA ASN A 119 -2.90 -5.30 19.87
C ASN A 119 -1.44 -4.80 19.81
N LEU A 120 -0.60 -5.37 18.95
CA LEU A 120 0.78 -4.94 18.76
C LEU A 120 0.90 -3.72 17.84
N GLU A 121 -0.16 -3.33 17.14
CA GLU A 121 -0.16 -2.19 16.20
C GLU A 121 0.28 -0.88 16.88
N VAL A 122 -0.12 -0.69 18.14
CA VAL A 122 0.30 0.43 19.00
C VAL A 122 1.84 0.56 19.06
N ILE A 123 2.56 -0.56 19.01
CA ILE A 123 4.02 -0.56 19.01
C ILE A 123 4.54 0.05 17.71
N GLY A 124 3.96 -0.32 16.57
CA GLY A 124 4.35 0.19 15.26
C GLY A 124 3.97 1.65 15.03
N VAL A 125 2.78 2.09 15.46
CA VAL A 125 2.28 3.47 15.23
C VAL A 125 2.87 4.46 16.23
N ILE A 126 2.95 4.07 17.50
CA ILE A 126 3.23 5.02 18.59
C ILE A 126 4.63 4.78 19.15
N VAL A 127 4.93 3.55 19.58
CA VAL A 127 6.14 3.28 20.36
C VAL A 127 7.40 3.45 19.52
N ILE A 128 7.47 2.84 18.34
CA ILE A 128 8.66 2.90 17.48
C ILE A 128 8.95 4.34 17.03
N PRO A 129 7.97 5.10 16.48
CA PRO A 129 8.20 6.50 16.11
C PRO A 129 8.58 7.37 17.31
N ALA A 130 7.93 7.18 18.47
CA ALA A 130 8.26 7.92 19.68
C ALA A 130 9.70 7.65 20.17
N ILE A 131 10.15 6.39 20.11
CA ILE A 131 11.54 6.04 20.42
C ILE A 131 12.49 6.68 19.41
N ALA A 132 12.20 6.62 18.11
CA ALA A 132 13.04 7.22 17.09
C ALA A 132 13.21 8.73 17.29
N VAL A 133 12.11 9.45 17.53
CA VAL A 133 12.12 10.89 17.85
C VAL A 133 12.85 11.15 19.17
N GLY A 134 12.59 10.36 20.20
CA GLY A 134 13.26 10.46 21.49
C GLY A 134 14.78 10.28 21.38
N LEU A 135 15.24 9.31 20.57
CA LEU A 135 16.65 9.10 20.29
C LEU A 135 17.27 10.28 19.52
N LEU A 136 16.51 10.91 18.61
CA LEU A 136 16.98 12.11 17.90
C LEU A 136 17.18 13.30 18.86
N PHE A 137 16.24 13.51 19.80
CA PHE A 137 16.40 14.53 20.84
C PHE A 137 17.51 14.19 21.84
N ALA A 138 17.72 12.91 22.14
CA ALA A 138 18.77 12.46 23.02
C ALA A 138 20.15 12.42 22.32
N LEU A 139 20.21 12.55 20.99
CA LEU A 139 21.44 12.45 20.20
C LEU A 139 22.58 13.36 20.70
N PRO A 140 22.37 14.64 21.09
CA PRO A 140 23.43 15.49 21.63
C PRO A 140 24.01 14.99 22.97
N LEU A 141 23.23 14.21 23.73
CA LEU A 141 23.63 13.64 25.02
C LEU A 141 24.35 12.30 24.88
N LEU A 142 23.90 11.48 23.92
CA LEU A 142 24.49 10.18 23.58
C LEU A 142 25.81 10.37 22.83
N ASP A 143 25.90 11.36 21.94
CA ASP A 143 27.07 11.61 21.11
C ASP A 143 28.01 12.69 21.66
N ARG A 144 28.82 12.31 22.66
CA ARG A 144 29.81 13.19 23.28
C ARG A 144 31.14 13.27 22.52
N SER A 145 31.19 12.80 21.27
CA SER A 145 32.42 12.83 20.49
C SER A 145 32.92 14.28 20.29
N PRO A 146 34.23 14.56 20.47
CA PRO A 146 34.79 15.89 20.21
C PRO A 146 34.89 16.20 18.70
N ARG A 147 34.86 15.18 17.83
CA ARG A 147 35.04 15.32 16.37
C ARG A 147 33.72 15.63 15.71
N ARG A 148 33.50 16.80 15.10
CA ARG A 148 32.15 17.21 14.62
C ARG A 148 31.76 16.70 13.23
N HIS A 149 32.71 16.32 12.38
CA HIS A 149 32.43 15.93 11.01
C HIS A 149 31.84 14.51 10.93
N PHE A 150 30.83 14.30 10.09
CA PHE A 150 30.08 13.03 10.01
C PHE A 150 30.99 11.83 9.67
N ARG A 151 32.02 12.04 8.85
CA ARG A 151 32.99 10.99 8.47
C ARG A 151 33.84 10.51 9.64
N ASP A 152 34.03 11.35 10.65
CA ASP A 152 34.84 11.04 11.83
C ASP A 152 34.00 10.38 12.95
N ARG A 153 32.69 10.24 12.74
CA ARG A 153 31.71 9.65 13.67
C ARG A 153 31.09 8.36 13.10
N LEU A 154 31.94 7.44 12.63
CA LEU A 154 31.52 6.27 11.86
C LEU A 154 30.42 5.43 12.55
N GLY A 155 30.42 5.33 13.88
CA GLY A 155 29.41 4.59 14.63
C GLY A 155 28.00 5.19 14.51
N ILE A 156 27.83 6.45 14.91
CA ILE A 156 26.50 7.11 14.91
C ILE A 156 26.05 7.41 13.49
N THR A 157 26.96 7.88 12.63
CA THR A 157 26.68 8.06 11.20
C THR A 157 26.24 6.75 10.55
N GLY A 158 26.87 5.62 10.92
CA GLY A 158 26.47 4.30 10.44
C GLY A 158 25.08 3.88 10.92
N VAL A 159 24.75 4.10 12.18
CA VAL A 159 23.42 3.82 12.73
C VAL A 159 22.35 4.69 12.06
N THR A 160 22.57 5.99 11.93
CA THR A 160 21.64 6.90 11.25
C THR A 160 21.47 6.51 9.77
N ALA A 161 22.54 6.13 9.08
CA ALA A 161 22.46 5.65 7.71
C ALA A 161 21.66 4.35 7.60
N LEU A 162 21.84 3.41 8.54
CA LEU A 162 21.06 2.16 8.58
C LEU A 162 19.56 2.43 8.81
N VAL A 163 19.22 3.36 9.70
CA VAL A 163 17.82 3.78 9.91
C VAL A 163 17.24 4.38 8.62
N LEU A 164 17.98 5.26 7.93
CA LEU A 164 17.53 5.83 6.65
C LEU A 164 17.36 4.76 5.56
N VAL A 165 18.27 3.79 5.48
CA VAL A 165 18.13 2.64 4.58
C VAL A 165 16.90 1.81 4.93
N GLY A 166 16.59 1.64 6.21
CA GLY A 166 15.36 1.00 6.68
C GLY A 166 14.11 1.74 6.24
N VAL A 167 14.05 3.06 6.43
CA VAL A 167 12.94 3.91 5.98
C VAL A 167 12.76 3.81 4.48
N VAL A 168 13.84 3.98 3.70
CA VAL A 168 13.79 3.87 2.23
C VAL A 168 13.39 2.47 1.81
N GLY A 169 13.91 1.43 2.44
CA GLY A 169 13.59 0.03 2.15
C GLY A 169 12.12 -0.27 2.40
N LEU A 170 11.58 0.16 3.53
CA LEU A 170 10.16 0.03 3.87
C LEU A 170 9.28 0.85 2.93
N THR A 171 9.66 2.08 2.58
CA THR A 171 8.94 2.87 1.56
C THR A 171 8.95 2.16 0.22
N VAL A 172 10.10 1.68 -0.26
CA VAL A 172 10.20 0.95 -1.53
C VAL A 172 9.38 -0.34 -1.49
N GLN A 173 9.37 -1.03 -0.36
CA GLN A 173 8.53 -2.19 -0.17
C GLN A 173 7.04 -1.83 -0.21
N ALA A 174 6.63 -0.75 0.46
CA ALA A 174 5.28 -0.22 0.39
C ALA A 174 4.89 0.12 -1.06
N LEU A 175 5.82 0.75 -1.80
CA LEU A 175 5.66 1.09 -3.22
C LEU A 175 5.59 -0.16 -4.11
N ARG A 176 6.34 -1.23 -3.81
CA ARG A 176 6.29 -2.49 -4.57
C ARG A 176 5.08 -3.34 -4.24
N GLN A 177 4.58 -3.21 -3.02
CA GLN A 177 3.28 -3.76 -2.60
C GLN A 177 2.12 -2.85 -3.03
N GLN A 178 2.38 -1.83 -3.85
CA GLN A 178 1.31 -1.18 -4.59
C GLN A 178 0.76 -2.21 -5.57
N VAL A 179 -0.43 -2.72 -5.25
CA VAL A 179 -1.40 -3.12 -6.26
C VAL A 179 -1.44 -1.98 -7.29
N PRO A 180 -1.20 -2.23 -8.58
CA PRO A 180 -1.27 -1.18 -9.58
C PRO A 180 -2.64 -0.52 -9.49
N LEU A 181 -2.65 0.82 -9.51
CA LEU A 181 -3.83 1.65 -9.78
C LEU A 181 -4.22 1.46 -11.25
N SER A 182 -4.59 0.24 -11.64
CA SER A 182 -5.21 -0.20 -12.90
C SER A 182 -5.06 -1.71 -12.99
N GLY A 183 -6.15 -2.43 -12.69
CA GLY A 183 -6.42 -3.78 -13.20
C GLY A 183 -5.54 -4.92 -12.68
N GLN A 184 -6.22 -6.02 -12.32
CA GLN A 184 -5.65 -7.35 -12.12
C GLN A 184 -4.93 -7.55 -10.77
N GLU A 185 -5.66 -7.47 -9.66
CA GLU A 185 -5.45 -8.50 -8.64
C GLU A 185 -6.28 -9.71 -9.07
N GLN A 186 -5.56 -10.79 -9.40
CA GLN A 186 -6.06 -11.96 -10.12
C GLN A 186 -7.24 -12.58 -9.38
N PRO A 187 -8.46 -12.49 -9.92
CA PRO A 187 -9.66 -12.77 -9.14
C PRO A 187 -9.82 -14.25 -8.76
N ASP A 188 -9.08 -15.16 -9.40
CA ASP A 188 -8.86 -16.56 -8.99
C ASP A 188 -8.29 -16.69 -7.57
N LYS A 189 -7.43 -15.74 -7.17
CA LYS A 189 -6.75 -15.74 -5.87
C LYS A 189 -7.74 -15.54 -4.73
N VAL A 190 -8.78 -14.73 -4.94
CA VAL A 190 -9.76 -14.37 -3.91
C VAL A 190 -10.73 -15.52 -3.64
N ALA A 191 -11.21 -16.17 -4.69
CA ALA A 191 -12.04 -17.38 -4.58
C ALA A 191 -11.25 -18.54 -3.95
N ALA A 192 -9.97 -18.68 -4.28
CA ALA A 192 -9.08 -19.67 -3.66
C ALA A 192 -8.84 -19.37 -2.17
N LEU A 193 -8.63 -18.10 -1.81
CA LEU A 193 -8.49 -17.66 -0.41
C LEU A 193 -9.76 -17.93 0.39
N TYR A 194 -10.94 -17.67 -0.17
CA TYR A 194 -12.21 -17.97 0.51
C TYR A 194 -12.40 -19.47 0.71
N THR A 195 -12.10 -20.27 -0.32
CA THR A 195 -12.22 -21.74 -0.28
C THR A 195 -11.26 -22.36 0.73
N ALA A 196 -10.02 -21.87 0.79
CA ALA A 196 -8.99 -22.39 1.68
C ALA A 196 -9.26 -22.05 3.17
N ASN A 197 -9.80 -20.87 3.45
CA ASN A 197 -9.84 -20.33 4.82
C ASN A 197 -11.24 -20.25 5.42
N CYS A 198 -12.29 -20.07 4.59
CA CYS A 198 -13.63 -19.72 5.07
C CYS A 198 -14.66 -20.81 4.76
N ALA A 199 -14.56 -21.46 3.59
CA ALA A 199 -15.61 -22.35 3.09
C ALA A 199 -15.83 -23.61 3.93
N ALA A 200 -14.82 -24.07 4.67
CA ALA A 200 -14.94 -25.24 5.54
C ALA A 200 -15.99 -25.04 6.67
N CYS A 201 -16.16 -23.80 7.14
CA CYS A 201 -17.10 -23.45 8.22
C CYS A 201 -18.34 -22.72 7.70
N HIS A 202 -18.18 -21.81 6.73
CA HIS A 202 -19.26 -20.98 6.21
C HIS A 202 -19.94 -21.55 4.96
N GLY A 203 -19.40 -22.64 4.41
CA GLY A 203 -19.82 -23.16 3.11
C GLY A 203 -19.37 -22.27 1.95
N PRO A 204 -19.79 -22.59 0.72
CA PRO A 204 -19.38 -21.89 -0.50
C PRO A 204 -19.82 -20.41 -0.58
N SER A 205 -20.73 -19.96 0.27
CA SER A 205 -21.16 -18.54 0.36
C SER A 205 -21.78 -18.25 1.72
N LEU A 206 -21.64 -17.03 2.22
CA LEU A 206 -22.30 -16.58 3.44
C LEU A 206 -23.20 -15.36 3.20
N ALA A 207 -24.33 -15.32 3.91
CA ALA A 207 -25.21 -14.15 3.92
C ALA A 207 -24.80 -13.22 5.06
N VAL A 208 -24.51 -11.96 4.72
CA VAL A 208 -24.08 -10.94 5.68
C VAL A 208 -25.27 -10.07 6.08
N PRO A 209 -25.61 -9.97 7.38
CA PRO A 209 -26.64 -9.04 7.84
C PRO A 209 -26.27 -7.57 7.52
N PRO A 210 -27.24 -6.71 7.19
CA PRO A 210 -26.97 -5.30 6.88
C PRO A 210 -26.36 -4.58 8.09
N GLY A 211 -25.36 -3.73 7.84
CA GLY A 211 -24.66 -2.94 8.86
C GLY A 211 -23.51 -3.66 9.57
N VAL A 212 -23.15 -4.87 9.16
CA VAL A 212 -21.98 -5.59 9.68
C VAL A 212 -20.71 -5.15 8.96
N ASP A 213 -19.70 -4.73 9.72
CA ASP A 213 -18.36 -4.46 9.22
C ASP A 213 -17.62 -5.79 8.98
N LEU A 214 -17.74 -6.29 7.75
CA LEU A 214 -17.18 -7.59 7.37
C LEU A 214 -15.64 -7.58 7.37
N HIS A 215 -15.02 -6.44 7.08
CA HIS A 215 -13.57 -6.28 7.14
C HIS A 215 -13.09 -6.48 8.58
N ALA A 216 -13.68 -5.76 9.54
CA ALA A 216 -13.34 -5.89 10.94
C ALA A 216 -13.59 -7.32 11.45
N VAL A 217 -14.69 -7.95 11.04
CA VAL A 217 -15.02 -9.33 11.40
C VAL A 217 -13.99 -10.34 10.87
N ILE A 218 -13.53 -10.22 9.63
CA ILE A 218 -12.52 -11.13 9.05
C ILE A 218 -11.15 -10.86 9.68
N ALA A 219 -10.76 -9.59 9.83
CA ALA A 219 -9.46 -9.20 10.37
C ALA A 219 -9.30 -9.59 11.85
N GLN A 220 -10.34 -9.37 12.66
CA GLN A 220 -10.29 -9.53 14.12
C GLN A 220 -10.92 -10.84 14.61
N GLY A 221 -11.62 -11.56 13.73
CA GLY A 221 -12.46 -12.72 14.07
C GLY A 221 -13.80 -12.28 14.68
N SER A 222 -14.84 -13.10 14.57
CA SER A 222 -16.11 -12.89 15.29
C SER A 222 -16.84 -14.20 15.58
N HIS A 223 -17.73 -14.20 16.58
CA HIS A 223 -18.55 -15.32 17.05
C HIS A 223 -17.82 -16.69 17.23
N GLU A 224 -18.58 -17.70 17.67
CA GLU A 224 -18.15 -19.02 18.16
C GLU A 224 -17.00 -19.70 17.38
N GLY A 225 -15.74 -19.38 17.72
CA GLY A 225 -14.58 -20.12 17.24
C GLY A 225 -14.00 -19.71 15.89
N MET A 226 -14.42 -18.57 15.31
CA MET A 226 -13.76 -18.02 14.12
C MET A 226 -12.41 -17.40 14.49
N PRO A 227 -11.30 -17.80 13.87
CA PRO A 227 -9.99 -17.19 14.10
C PRO A 227 -9.90 -15.80 13.47
N ALA A 228 -8.99 -14.97 13.99
CA ALA A 228 -8.67 -13.66 13.43
C ALA A 228 -7.72 -13.85 12.24
N TRP A 229 -8.13 -13.42 11.05
CA TRP A 229 -7.34 -13.61 9.83
C TRP A 229 -6.43 -12.45 9.50
N GLY A 230 -6.47 -11.34 10.26
CA GLY A 230 -5.61 -10.17 10.04
C GLY A 230 -4.11 -10.40 10.24
N ALA A 231 -3.72 -11.59 10.73
CA ALA A 231 -2.32 -12.02 10.80
C ALA A 231 -1.89 -12.90 9.61
N ASP A 232 -2.83 -13.59 8.97
CA ASP A 232 -2.59 -14.57 7.90
C ASP A 232 -2.91 -14.00 6.52
N LEU A 233 -3.81 -13.02 6.45
CA LEU A 233 -4.26 -12.35 5.24
C LEU A 233 -3.89 -10.87 5.29
N SER A 234 -3.44 -10.32 4.17
CA SER A 234 -3.19 -8.88 4.04
C SER A 234 -4.50 -8.08 4.00
N VAL A 235 -4.42 -6.78 4.32
CA VAL A 235 -5.57 -5.86 4.25
C VAL A 235 -6.24 -5.91 2.88
N ASP A 236 -5.45 -5.89 1.80
CA ASP A 236 -5.95 -5.96 0.42
C ASP A 236 -6.65 -7.31 0.13
N GLU A 237 -6.14 -8.44 0.66
CA GLU A 237 -6.77 -9.76 0.52
C GLU A 237 -8.08 -9.88 1.31
N ILE A 238 -8.16 -9.22 2.47
CA ILE A 238 -9.39 -9.15 3.27
C ILE A 238 -10.44 -8.31 2.54
N ASP A 239 -10.06 -7.16 1.99
CA ASP A 239 -10.96 -6.30 1.22
C ASP A 239 -11.49 -7.02 -0.03
N ALA A 240 -10.62 -7.75 -0.73
CA ALA A 240 -11.00 -8.57 -1.87
C ALA A 240 -11.98 -9.68 -1.46
N LEU A 241 -11.74 -10.35 -0.31
CA LEU A 241 -12.67 -11.33 0.25
C LEU A 241 -14.02 -10.72 0.61
N VAL A 242 -14.04 -9.52 1.20
CA VAL A 242 -15.29 -8.80 1.48
C VAL A 242 -16.06 -8.53 0.19
N GLY A 243 -15.37 -8.09 -0.87
CA GLY A 243 -15.97 -7.92 -2.20
C GLY A 243 -16.55 -9.22 -2.76
N PHE A 244 -15.80 -10.31 -2.69
CA PHE A 244 -16.24 -11.64 -3.14
C PHE A 244 -17.45 -12.16 -2.35
N ILE A 245 -17.43 -12.04 -1.03
CA ILE A 245 -18.50 -12.51 -0.13
C ILE A 245 -19.80 -11.71 -0.34
N THR A 246 -19.69 -10.42 -0.68
CA THR A 246 -20.85 -9.53 -0.87
C THR A 246 -21.38 -9.54 -2.31
N ALA A 247 -20.68 -10.18 -3.26
CA ALA A 247 -21.09 -10.32 -4.66
C ALA A 247 -22.23 -11.31 -5.02
N PRO A 248 -22.70 -12.29 -4.20
CA PRO A 248 -23.74 -13.23 -4.64
C PRO A 248 -25.10 -12.58 -4.87
N ASN A 249 -25.34 -11.39 -4.31
CA ASN A 249 -26.55 -10.60 -4.57
C ASN A 249 -26.46 -9.79 -5.87
N GLY A 250 -25.27 -9.59 -6.44
CA GLY A 250 -25.07 -8.76 -7.62
C GLY A 250 -25.76 -9.30 -8.88
N TRP A 251 -25.75 -10.63 -9.06
CA TRP A 251 -26.52 -11.27 -10.13
C TRP A 251 -28.02 -11.07 -9.95
N ALA A 252 -28.55 -11.12 -8.71
CA ALA A 252 -29.97 -10.89 -8.48
C ALA A 252 -30.37 -9.46 -8.87
N VAL A 253 -29.56 -8.47 -8.48
CA VAL A 253 -29.76 -7.07 -8.88
C VAL A 253 -29.65 -6.93 -10.41
N PHE A 254 -28.62 -7.49 -11.04
CA PHE A 254 -28.47 -7.44 -12.49
C PHE A 254 -29.65 -8.07 -13.22
N ARG A 255 -30.09 -9.26 -12.77
CA ARG A 255 -31.23 -9.97 -13.34
C ARG A 255 -32.49 -9.13 -13.25
N ASP A 256 -32.78 -8.57 -12.07
CA ASP A 256 -34.05 -7.92 -11.79
C ASP A 256 -34.12 -6.49 -12.35
N GLU A 257 -32.97 -5.85 -12.58
CA GLU A 257 -32.91 -4.43 -12.95
C GLU A 257 -32.25 -4.13 -14.31
N CYS A 258 -31.41 -5.04 -14.83
CA CYS A 258 -30.55 -4.75 -15.98
C CYS A 258 -30.68 -5.77 -17.12
N SER A 259 -31.02 -7.03 -16.81
CA SER A 259 -30.95 -8.15 -17.77
C SER A 259 -31.98 -8.11 -18.89
N GLU A 260 -32.99 -7.24 -18.77
CA GLU A 260 -33.96 -7.03 -19.85
C GLU A 260 -33.33 -6.36 -21.07
N CYS A 261 -32.31 -5.51 -20.86
CA CYS A 261 -31.65 -4.75 -21.93
C CYS A 261 -30.18 -5.11 -22.12
N HIS A 262 -29.51 -5.61 -21.09
CA HIS A 262 -28.08 -5.88 -21.11
C HIS A 262 -27.78 -7.38 -20.97
N GLN A 263 -26.71 -7.82 -21.61
CA GLN A 263 -26.06 -9.07 -21.26
C GLN A 263 -24.92 -8.77 -20.28
N ALA A 264 -24.78 -9.59 -19.24
CA ALA A 264 -23.75 -9.38 -18.22
C ALA A 264 -22.34 -9.46 -18.83
N THR A 265 -22.15 -10.29 -19.86
CA THR A 265 -20.92 -10.42 -20.63
C THR A 265 -20.54 -9.12 -21.33
N ASP A 266 -21.50 -8.42 -21.92
CA ASP A 266 -21.27 -7.18 -22.67
C ASP A 266 -20.87 -6.02 -21.74
N LEU A 267 -21.32 -6.07 -20.48
CA LEU A 267 -21.02 -5.04 -19.49
C LEU A 267 -19.73 -5.30 -18.69
N ALA A 268 -19.24 -6.55 -18.69
CA ALA A 268 -18.06 -6.92 -17.91
C ALA A 268 -16.76 -6.32 -18.41
N GLU A 269 -16.72 -5.93 -19.69
CA GLU A 269 -15.58 -5.23 -20.29
C GLU A 269 -15.49 -3.75 -19.88
N LEU A 270 -16.51 -3.22 -19.20
CA LEU A 270 -16.55 -1.83 -18.77
C LEU A 270 -15.74 -1.63 -17.48
N ASP A 271 -15.08 -0.47 -17.38
CA ASP A 271 -14.36 -0.12 -16.17
C ASP A 271 -15.33 0.06 -14.97
N PRO A 272 -14.90 -0.26 -13.73
CA PRO A 272 -15.77 -0.23 -12.55
C PRO A 272 -16.40 1.14 -12.27
N PHE A 273 -15.69 2.23 -12.63
CA PHE A 273 -16.19 3.60 -12.42
C PHE A 273 -17.30 3.92 -13.41
N ARG A 274 -17.11 3.58 -14.69
CA ARG A 274 -18.13 3.73 -15.72
C ARG A 274 -19.36 2.86 -15.48
N LEU A 275 -19.19 1.66 -14.91
CA LEU A 275 -20.31 0.82 -14.46
C LEU A 275 -21.13 1.51 -13.37
N ARG A 276 -20.48 2.25 -12.48
CA ARG A 276 -21.14 2.99 -11.41
C ARG A 276 -21.81 4.26 -11.93
N ASP A 277 -21.13 5.02 -12.79
CA ASP A 277 -21.69 6.18 -13.49
C ASP A 277 -22.92 5.80 -14.33
N ALA A 278 -22.98 4.57 -14.85
CA ALA A 278 -24.13 4.07 -15.61
C ALA A 278 -25.42 3.99 -14.78
N LEU A 279 -25.32 3.95 -13.45
CA LEU A 279 -26.46 3.91 -12.54
C LEU A 279 -26.96 5.32 -12.16
N ASP A 280 -26.18 6.36 -12.49
CA ASP A 280 -26.56 7.74 -12.22
C ASP A 280 -27.60 8.26 -13.22
N PRO A 281 -28.53 9.11 -12.75
CA PRO A 281 -29.53 9.71 -13.62
C PRO A 281 -28.87 10.59 -14.69
N GLY A 282 -29.22 10.32 -15.96
CA GLY A 282 -28.70 11.08 -17.10
C GLY A 282 -27.36 10.55 -17.64
N PHE A 283 -26.96 9.32 -17.30
CA PHE A 283 -25.87 8.66 -18.01
C PHE A 283 -26.11 8.68 -19.52
N ALA A 284 -25.10 9.10 -20.30
CA ALA A 284 -25.27 9.40 -21.72
C ALA A 284 -25.79 8.22 -22.55
N ALA A 285 -25.46 6.98 -22.17
CA ALA A 285 -25.96 5.79 -22.86
C ALA A 285 -27.43 5.44 -22.53
N HIS A 286 -27.96 6.00 -21.44
CA HIS A 286 -29.36 5.85 -21.01
C HIS A 286 -30.22 7.07 -21.39
N GLU A 287 -29.65 8.07 -22.05
CA GLU A 287 -30.39 9.27 -22.46
C GLU A 287 -31.53 8.89 -23.43
N GLY A 288 -32.76 9.28 -23.07
CA GLY A 288 -33.96 9.00 -23.86
C GLY A 288 -34.53 7.57 -23.68
N LEU A 289 -33.95 6.76 -22.78
CA LEU A 289 -34.52 5.48 -22.37
C LEU A 289 -35.34 5.64 -21.07
N ASP A 290 -36.43 4.90 -20.95
CA ASP A 290 -37.27 4.86 -19.74
C ASP A 290 -36.60 4.00 -18.66
N THR A 291 -35.58 4.56 -18.03
CA THR A 291 -34.80 3.90 -16.98
C THR A 291 -35.19 4.45 -15.60
N PRO A 292 -35.32 3.59 -14.57
CA PRO A 292 -35.56 4.06 -13.21
C PRO A 292 -34.32 4.76 -12.66
N ASP A 293 -34.52 5.67 -11.71
CA ASP A 293 -33.42 6.26 -10.95
C ASP A 293 -32.84 5.23 -9.97
N TRP A 294 -31.82 4.49 -10.40
CA TRP A 294 -31.19 3.44 -9.58
C TRP A 294 -30.50 4.00 -8.34
N SER A 295 -30.10 5.27 -8.32
CA SER A 295 -29.57 5.92 -7.11
C SER A 295 -30.58 6.03 -5.97
N VAL A 296 -31.88 5.97 -6.31
CA VAL A 296 -33.00 5.96 -5.36
C VAL A 296 -33.57 4.56 -5.17
N LYS A 297 -33.61 3.75 -6.23
CA LYS A 297 -34.21 2.41 -6.22
C LYS A 297 -33.30 1.36 -5.57
N LEU A 298 -31.99 1.46 -5.77
CA LEU A 298 -31.00 0.54 -5.21
C LEU A 298 -30.35 1.17 -3.98
N ASP A 299 -30.24 0.38 -2.91
CA ASP A 299 -29.40 0.79 -1.79
C ASP A 299 -27.90 0.68 -2.17
N PRO A 300 -27.01 1.38 -1.44
CA PRO A 300 -25.57 1.38 -1.76
C PRO A 300 -24.92 -0.01 -1.76
N SER A 301 -25.47 -0.97 -1.00
CA SER A 301 -24.96 -2.34 -0.97
C SER A 301 -25.37 -3.13 -2.21
N ALA A 302 -26.58 -2.89 -2.73
CA ALA A 302 -27.06 -3.48 -3.98
C ALA A 302 -26.26 -2.96 -5.19
N VAL A 303 -25.96 -1.66 -5.21
CA VAL A 303 -25.07 -1.05 -6.24
C VAL A 303 -23.69 -1.69 -6.21
N THR A 304 -23.11 -1.84 -5.02
CA THR A 304 -21.77 -2.42 -4.86
C THR A 304 -21.76 -3.90 -5.25
N ALA A 305 -22.77 -4.66 -4.85
CA ALA A 305 -22.91 -6.06 -5.25
C ALA A 305 -23.04 -6.21 -6.78
N LEU A 306 -23.84 -5.35 -7.43
CA LEU A 306 -24.00 -5.33 -8.88
C LEU A 306 -22.68 -5.07 -9.62
N VAL A 307 -21.95 -4.02 -9.22
CA VAL A 307 -20.65 -3.69 -9.83
C VAL A 307 -19.65 -4.82 -9.61
N ASN A 308 -19.57 -5.36 -8.39
CA ASN A 308 -18.69 -6.50 -8.08
C ASN A 308 -19.02 -7.75 -8.88
N PHE A 309 -20.30 -8.02 -9.14
CA PHE A 309 -20.72 -9.10 -10.01
C PHE A 309 -20.29 -8.86 -11.46
N LEU A 310 -20.47 -7.65 -12.00
CA LEU A 310 -20.15 -7.36 -13.41
C LEU A 310 -18.65 -7.44 -13.71
N ILE A 311 -17.80 -7.17 -12.72
CA ILE A 311 -16.35 -7.29 -12.86
C ILE A 311 -15.79 -8.65 -12.42
N ALA A 312 -16.66 -9.56 -11.94
CA ALA A 312 -16.22 -10.85 -11.46
C ALA A 312 -15.64 -11.71 -12.60
N PRO A 313 -14.71 -12.64 -12.31
CA PRO A 313 -14.33 -13.76 -13.16
C PRO A 313 -15.43 -14.26 -14.15
N ASP A 314 -15.19 -14.33 -15.47
CA ASP A 314 -16.17 -14.85 -16.46
C ASP A 314 -16.75 -16.21 -16.07
N GLY A 315 -15.95 -17.16 -15.61
CA GLY A 315 -16.41 -18.45 -15.10
C GLY A 315 -17.37 -18.31 -13.92
N GLN A 316 -17.08 -17.40 -12.98
CA GLN A 316 -17.97 -17.08 -11.86
C GLN A 316 -19.24 -16.38 -12.33
N ARG A 317 -19.16 -15.41 -13.25
CA ARG A 317 -20.33 -14.71 -13.80
C ARG A 317 -21.20 -15.66 -14.60
N LEU A 318 -20.62 -16.47 -15.47
CA LEU A 318 -21.31 -17.48 -16.26
C LEU A 318 -21.99 -18.50 -15.36
N PHE A 319 -21.33 -18.93 -14.28
CA PHE A 319 -21.95 -19.84 -13.32
C PHE A 319 -23.11 -19.17 -12.56
N ALA A 320 -22.91 -17.95 -12.07
CA ALA A 320 -23.94 -17.18 -11.37
C ALA A 320 -25.17 -16.93 -12.27
N ALA A 321 -24.94 -16.54 -13.53
CA ALA A 321 -26.01 -16.23 -14.48
C ALA A 321 -26.80 -17.48 -14.91
N ASN A 322 -26.10 -18.57 -15.18
CA ASN A 322 -26.69 -19.71 -15.90
C ASN A 322 -26.98 -20.92 -15.00
N CYS A 323 -26.23 -21.10 -13.92
CA CYS A 323 -26.24 -22.33 -13.14
C CYS A 323 -26.69 -22.11 -11.69
N ALA A 324 -26.42 -20.95 -11.09
CA ALA A 324 -26.61 -20.74 -9.66
C ALA A 324 -28.07 -20.82 -9.20
N THR A 325 -29.03 -20.51 -10.09
CA THR A 325 -30.46 -20.64 -9.80
C THR A 325 -30.86 -22.07 -9.38
N CYS A 326 -30.23 -23.09 -9.97
CA CYS A 326 -30.52 -24.50 -9.68
C CYS A 326 -29.45 -25.16 -8.81
N HIS A 327 -28.20 -24.72 -8.94
CA HIS A 327 -27.04 -25.33 -8.29
C HIS A 327 -26.58 -24.57 -7.04
N GLY A 328 -27.21 -23.45 -6.70
CA GLY A 328 -26.75 -22.58 -5.64
C GLY A 328 -25.36 -22.04 -5.98
N THR A 329 -24.40 -22.20 -5.08
CA THR A 329 -23.09 -21.55 -5.17
C THR A 329 -21.95 -22.44 -5.66
N GLY A 330 -22.26 -23.66 -6.12
CA GLY A 330 -21.26 -24.54 -6.74
C GLY A 330 -21.77 -25.95 -7.00
N VAL A 331 -21.01 -26.72 -7.78
CA VAL A 331 -21.25 -28.16 -8.01
C VAL A 331 -19.94 -28.91 -7.78
N THR A 332 -19.98 -29.99 -7.02
CA THR A 332 -18.77 -30.80 -6.74
C THR A 332 -18.55 -31.82 -7.85
N VAL A 333 -17.62 -31.52 -8.76
CA VAL A 333 -17.25 -32.39 -9.88
C VAL A 333 -15.74 -32.27 -10.12
N SER A 334 -15.09 -33.37 -10.51
CA SER A 334 -13.62 -33.45 -10.58
C SER A 334 -13.04 -33.61 -11.99
N ASP A 335 -13.87 -33.65 -13.03
CA ASP A 335 -13.44 -33.87 -14.42
C ASP A 335 -14.06 -32.82 -15.36
N GLU A 336 -13.22 -31.94 -15.91
CA GLU A 336 -13.61 -30.87 -16.84
C GLU A 336 -14.31 -31.44 -18.08
N THR A 337 -13.81 -32.55 -18.63
CA THR A 337 -14.38 -33.14 -19.85
C THR A 337 -15.76 -33.73 -19.60
N GLU A 338 -15.96 -34.29 -18.41
CA GLU A 338 -17.24 -34.79 -17.96
C GLU A 338 -18.23 -33.64 -17.77
N VAL A 339 -17.83 -32.59 -17.05
CA VAL A 339 -18.65 -31.39 -16.81
C VAL A 339 -19.03 -30.70 -18.11
N ARG A 340 -18.07 -30.48 -19.01
CA ARG A 340 -18.33 -29.93 -20.33
C ARG A 340 -19.38 -30.74 -21.08
N SER A 341 -19.27 -32.08 -21.05
CA SER A 341 -20.27 -32.94 -21.69
C SER A 341 -21.66 -32.82 -21.07
N ILE A 342 -21.75 -32.60 -19.74
CA ILE A 342 -23.02 -32.35 -19.04
C ILE A 342 -23.63 -31.04 -19.49
N ILE A 343 -22.85 -29.96 -19.47
CA ILE A 343 -23.31 -28.61 -19.82
C ILE A 343 -23.83 -28.60 -21.27
N MET A 344 -23.09 -29.25 -22.18
CA MET A 344 -23.49 -29.33 -23.59
C MET A 344 -24.75 -30.17 -23.83
N LYS A 345 -24.94 -31.30 -23.12
CA LYS A 345 -26.05 -32.24 -23.40
C LYS A 345 -27.30 -31.99 -22.54
N GLY A 346 -27.15 -31.36 -21.39
CA GLY A 346 -28.20 -31.27 -20.37
C GLY A 346 -28.61 -32.63 -19.78
N GLY A 347 -29.69 -32.64 -18.99
CA GLY A 347 -30.46 -33.84 -18.66
C GLY A 347 -29.92 -34.81 -17.59
N ARG A 348 -28.72 -34.60 -17.00
CA ARG A 348 -28.24 -35.47 -15.90
C ARG A 348 -28.97 -35.28 -14.56
N HIS A 349 -29.52 -34.09 -14.31
CA HIS A 349 -30.28 -33.79 -13.10
C HIS A 349 -31.60 -33.15 -13.49
N ARG A 350 -32.69 -33.93 -13.31
CA ARG A 350 -34.15 -33.68 -13.36
C ARG A 350 -34.78 -32.61 -14.29
N THR A 351 -34.05 -31.64 -14.85
CA THR A 351 -34.49 -30.63 -15.82
C THR A 351 -33.35 -29.75 -16.41
N MET A 352 -32.05 -30.06 -16.23
CA MET A 352 -30.97 -29.17 -16.74
C MET A 352 -31.06 -29.00 -18.27
N PRO A 353 -31.21 -27.76 -18.80
CA PRO A 353 -31.28 -27.51 -20.23
C PRO A 353 -29.94 -27.81 -20.91
N SER A 354 -30.00 -28.04 -22.22
CA SER A 354 -28.79 -28.07 -23.06
C SER A 354 -28.30 -26.64 -23.27
N TRP A 355 -27.06 -26.37 -22.89
CA TRP A 355 -26.43 -25.07 -23.16
C TRP A 355 -25.74 -25.00 -24.53
N ALA A 356 -25.66 -26.13 -25.25
CA ALA A 356 -25.18 -26.13 -26.63
C ALA A 356 -26.07 -25.23 -27.51
N GLY A 357 -25.45 -24.24 -28.15
CA GLY A 357 -26.13 -23.23 -28.96
C GLY A 357 -26.82 -22.12 -28.17
N GLN A 358 -26.79 -22.15 -26.84
CA GLN A 358 -27.23 -21.05 -25.97
C GLN A 358 -26.05 -20.23 -25.45
N LEU A 359 -24.90 -20.87 -25.24
CA LEU A 359 -23.63 -20.24 -24.94
C LEU A 359 -22.61 -20.55 -26.05
N PRO A 360 -21.67 -19.62 -26.34
CA PRO A 360 -20.48 -19.91 -27.13
C PRO A 360 -19.72 -21.13 -26.60
N ASP A 361 -19.10 -21.90 -27.50
CA ASP A 361 -18.35 -23.10 -27.12
C ASP A 361 -17.15 -22.78 -26.19
N GLU A 362 -16.59 -21.58 -26.31
CA GLU A 362 -15.52 -21.07 -25.45
C GLU A 362 -16.02 -20.78 -24.02
N ASP A 363 -17.16 -20.13 -23.86
CA ASP A 363 -17.80 -19.88 -22.57
C ASP A 363 -18.18 -21.19 -21.87
N ILE A 364 -18.61 -22.20 -22.63
CA ILE A 364 -18.88 -23.53 -22.08
C ILE A 364 -17.60 -24.18 -21.52
N VAL A 365 -16.45 -23.95 -22.16
CA VAL A 365 -15.15 -24.43 -21.67
C VAL A 365 -14.73 -23.66 -20.42
N THR A 366 -14.83 -22.34 -20.43
CA THR A 366 -14.55 -21.46 -19.28
C THR A 366 -15.42 -21.85 -18.08
N LEU A 367 -16.72 -22.01 -18.29
CA LEU A 367 -17.67 -22.44 -17.26
C LEU A 367 -17.37 -23.86 -16.75
N ALA A 368 -17.07 -24.82 -17.64
CA ALA A 368 -16.76 -26.18 -17.23
C ALA A 368 -15.47 -26.25 -16.39
N ARG A 369 -14.46 -25.48 -16.76
CA ARG A 369 -13.21 -25.37 -16.01
C ARG A 369 -13.45 -24.72 -14.65
N TYR A 370 -14.18 -23.61 -14.61
CA TYR A 370 -14.55 -22.94 -13.36
C TYR A 370 -15.30 -23.87 -12.41
N VAL A 371 -16.22 -24.71 -12.91
CA VAL A 371 -16.96 -25.67 -12.08
C VAL A 371 -16.06 -26.74 -11.44
N VAL A 372 -14.99 -27.15 -12.13
CA VAL A 372 -14.09 -28.23 -11.67
C VAL A 372 -12.93 -27.71 -10.85
N ASP A 373 -12.31 -26.63 -11.32
CA ASP A 373 -11.20 -25.98 -10.68
C ASP A 373 -11.26 -24.47 -10.94
N PRO A 374 -11.97 -23.71 -10.08
CA PRO A 374 -12.04 -22.25 -10.16
C PRO A 374 -10.68 -21.57 -10.23
N ALA A 375 -9.61 -22.19 -9.70
CA ALA A 375 -8.29 -21.58 -9.63
C ALA A 375 -7.48 -21.65 -10.95
N THR A 376 -7.98 -22.35 -11.98
CA THR A 376 -7.24 -22.59 -13.23
C THR A 376 -7.82 -21.90 -14.46
N THR A 377 -8.85 -21.07 -14.30
CA THR A 377 -9.59 -20.46 -15.42
C THR A 377 -9.03 -19.08 -15.76
N PRO A 378 -8.24 -18.92 -16.85
CA PRO A 378 -7.71 -17.61 -17.22
C PRO A 378 -8.81 -16.79 -17.92
N GLU A 379 -8.86 -15.49 -17.63
CA GLU A 379 -9.89 -14.55 -18.12
C GLU A 379 -11.32 -14.94 -17.71
N GLY A 380 -11.43 -15.74 -16.66
CA GLY A 380 -12.69 -16.19 -16.14
C GLY A 380 -12.76 -16.09 -14.65
#